data_AF-A0A848Y272-F1
#
_entry.id   AF-A0A848Y272-F1
#
_cell.length_a   1.000
_cell.length_b   1.000
_cell.length_c   1.000
_cell.angle_alpha   90.00
_cell.angle_beta   90.00
_cell.angle_gamma   90.00
#
_symmetry.space_group_name_H-M   'P 1'
#
loop_
_entity.id
_entity.type
_entity.pdbx_description
1 polymer ?
#
loop_
_entity_poly.entity_id
_entity_poly.type
_entity_poly.pdbx_seq_one_letter_code
_entity_poly.pdbx_strand_id
1 'polypeptide(L)'
;MSEPRPVKFRGGGFAPTSIKWIGPIVFIVLIGLLELGTQTGIIAPLTLPKPSDVLATFAELWRSGQLWLHLLPSLTRLIIGAALG
;
A
#
# COMPACT_ATOMS: atom_id res chain seq x y z
N MET A 1 1.87 -62.33 -0.68
CA MET A 1 2.19 -60.95 -0.26
C MET A 1 2.30 -60.11 -1.51
N SER A 2 1.36 -59.19 -1.75
CA SER A 2 1.39 -58.32 -2.93
C SER A 2 2.36 -57.16 -2.71
N GLU A 3 3.34 -57.02 -3.60
CA GLU A 3 4.30 -55.91 -3.56
C GLU A 3 3.59 -54.56 -3.78
N PRO A 4 3.92 -53.52 -3.00
CA PRO A 4 3.33 -52.20 -3.15
C PRO A 4 3.81 -51.58 -4.46
N ARG A 5 2.87 -51.40 -5.40
CA ARG A 5 3.16 -50.81 -6.71
C ARG A 5 3.23 -49.28 -6.56
N PRO A 6 4.37 -48.63 -6.91
CA PRO A 6 4.54 -47.20 -6.69
C PRO A 6 3.61 -46.39 -7.60
N VAL A 7 2.79 -45.53 -6.99
CA VAL A 7 1.92 -44.58 -7.71
C VAL A 7 2.73 -43.33 -8.08
N LYS A 8 2.68 -42.91 -9.35
CA LYS A 8 3.28 -41.65 -9.79
C LYS A 8 2.58 -40.48 -9.11
N PHE A 9 3.34 -39.64 -8.42
CA PHE A 9 2.84 -38.39 -7.82
C PHE A 9 2.28 -37.48 -8.91
N ARG A 10 0.98 -37.14 -8.84
CA ARG A 10 0.25 -36.30 -9.82
C ARG A 10 0.05 -34.85 -9.35
N GLY A 11 0.80 -34.40 -8.36
CA GLY A 11 0.69 -33.05 -7.79
C GLY A 11 1.29 -31.91 -8.61
N GLY A 12 1.69 -32.16 -9.87
CA GLY A 12 2.45 -31.20 -10.70
C GLY A 12 1.70 -29.96 -11.18
N GLY A 13 0.39 -29.83 -10.89
CA GLY A 13 -0.42 -28.68 -11.29
C GLY A 13 -0.27 -27.44 -10.38
N PHE A 14 0.30 -27.60 -9.19
CA PHE A 14 0.54 -26.50 -8.26
C PHE A 14 2.04 -26.19 -8.18
N ALA A 15 2.57 -25.62 -9.27
CA ALA A 15 3.88 -24.98 -9.27
C ALA A 15 3.68 -23.45 -9.22
N PRO A 16 3.38 -22.86 -8.03
CA PRO A 16 3.26 -21.41 -7.91
C PRO A 16 4.62 -20.76 -8.20
N THR A 17 4.80 -20.27 -9.41
CA THR A 17 5.98 -19.50 -9.80
C THR A 17 5.82 -18.11 -9.22
N SER A 18 6.60 -17.78 -8.18
CA SER A 18 6.56 -16.45 -7.58
C SER A 18 7.16 -15.41 -8.55
N ILE A 19 6.30 -14.57 -9.11
CA ILE A 19 6.70 -13.45 -9.95
C ILE A 19 7.07 -12.31 -9.00
N LYS A 20 8.36 -12.23 -8.64
CA LYS A 20 8.90 -11.31 -7.62
C LYS A 20 8.51 -9.83 -7.83
N TRP A 21 8.24 -9.43 -9.06
CA TRP A 21 7.93 -8.05 -9.44
C TRP A 21 6.45 -7.75 -9.62
N ILE A 22 5.57 -8.75 -9.53
CA ILE A 22 4.13 -8.55 -9.77
C ILE A 22 3.52 -7.60 -8.73
N GLY A 23 3.95 -7.69 -7.47
CA GLY A 23 3.50 -6.83 -6.37
C GLY A 23 3.79 -5.34 -6.64
N PRO A 24 5.07 -4.93 -6.79
CA PRO A 24 5.40 -3.54 -7.05
C PRO A 24 4.84 -3.04 -8.39
N ILE A 25 4.78 -3.87 -9.44
CA ILE A 25 4.18 -3.49 -10.72
C ILE A 25 2.69 -3.18 -10.56
N VAL A 26 1.93 -4.04 -9.88
CA VAL A 26 0.51 -3.80 -9.60
C VAL A 26 0.34 -2.51 -8.80
N PHE A 27 1.20 -2.26 -7.82
CA PHE A 27 1.15 -1.03 -7.01
C PHE A 27 1.39 0.23 -7.86
N ILE A 28 2.40 0.21 -8.74
CA ILE A 28 2.68 1.30 -9.67
C ILE A 28 1.52 1.51 -10.64
N VAL A 29 0.94 0.43 -11.18
CA VAL A 29 -0.20 0.49 -12.10
C VAL A 29 -1.42 1.08 -11.40
N LEU A 30 -1.71 0.68 -10.16
CA LEU A 30 -2.80 1.24 -9.36
C LEU A 30 -2.60 2.73 -9.08
N ILE A 31 -1.38 3.15 -8.73
CA ILE A 31 -1.04 4.56 -8.53
C ILE A 31 -1.20 5.35 -9.84
N GLY A 32 -0.69 4.84 -10.95
CA GLY A 32 -0.80 5.50 -12.26
C GLY A 32 -2.24 5.59 -12.76
N LEU A 33 -3.07 4.57 -12.52
CA LEU A 33 -4.51 4.61 -12.80
C LEU A 33 -5.23 5.64 -11.93
N LEU A 34 -4.82 5.79 -10.67
CA LEU A 34 -5.35 6.82 -9.77
C LEU A 34 -5.00 8.23 -10.27
N GLU A 35 -3.77 8.43 -10.74
CA GLU A 35 -3.28 9.69 -11.31
C GLU A 35 -4.03 10.05 -12.61
N LEU A 36 -4.21 9.07 -13.51
CA LEU A 36 -4.97 9.27 -14.76
C LEU A 36 -6.47 9.46 -14.49
N GLY A 37 -7.04 8.74 -13.52
CA GLY A 37 -8.44 8.87 -13.10
C GLY A 37 -8.75 10.23 -12.44
N THR A 38 -7.76 10.84 -11.80
CA THR A 38 -7.87 12.18 -11.22
C THR A 38 -7.61 13.31 -12.24
N GLN A 39 -6.80 13.07 -13.29
CA GLN A 39 -6.64 14.01 -14.42
C GLN A 39 -7.86 14.08 -15.35
N THR A 40 -8.57 12.96 -15.55
CA THR A 40 -9.68 12.87 -16.52
C THR A 40 -11.01 13.46 -16.03
N GLY A 41 -11.08 13.95 -14.78
CA GLY A 41 -12.25 14.68 -14.28
C GLY A 41 -13.52 13.82 -14.09
N ILE A 42 -13.39 12.49 -14.08
CA ILE A 42 -14.49 11.55 -13.85
C ILE A 42 -14.97 11.61 -12.37
N ILE A 43 -14.10 12.05 -11.45
CA ILE A 43 -14.38 12.20 -10.01
C ILE A 43 -14.24 13.68 -9.64
N ALA A 44 -15.31 14.28 -9.12
CA ALA A 44 -15.31 15.68 -8.73
C ALA A 44 -14.18 15.99 -7.71
N PRO A 45 -13.44 17.10 -7.88
CA PRO A 45 -12.34 17.52 -7.00
C PRO A 45 -12.78 17.86 -5.56
N LEU A 46 -14.08 17.75 -5.25
CA LEU A 46 -14.65 17.93 -3.93
C LEU A 46 -14.53 16.68 -3.04
N THR A 47 -14.23 15.51 -3.61
CA THR A 47 -14.16 14.23 -2.88
C THR A 47 -12.77 13.59 -2.80
N LEU A 48 -11.88 13.84 -3.76
CA LEU A 48 -10.53 13.27 -3.76
C LEU A 48 -9.50 14.29 -4.30
N PRO A 49 -8.61 14.84 -3.45
CA PRO A 49 -7.54 15.73 -3.89
C PRO A 49 -6.54 14.97 -4.77
N LYS A 50 -5.98 15.68 -5.76
CA LYS A 50 -5.00 15.11 -6.69
C LYS A 50 -3.79 14.58 -5.92
N PRO A 51 -3.18 13.45 -6.34
CA PRO A 51 -1.98 12.92 -5.67
C PRO A 51 -0.83 13.95 -5.62
N SER A 52 -0.68 14.76 -6.67
CA SER A 52 0.28 15.87 -6.74
C SER A 52 -0.01 16.97 -5.70
N ASP A 53 -1.29 17.26 -5.48
CA ASP A 53 -1.71 18.27 -4.51
C ASP A 53 -1.58 17.73 -3.09
N VAL A 54 -1.79 16.43 -2.86
CA VAL A 54 -1.49 15.78 -1.59
C VAL A 54 0.01 15.84 -1.29
N LEU A 55 0.87 15.58 -2.28
CA LEU A 55 2.32 15.73 -2.16
C LEU A 55 2.74 17.19 -1.92
N ALA A 56 2.12 18.15 -2.61
CA ALA A 56 2.37 19.57 -2.41
C ALA A 56 1.92 20.03 -1.01
N THR A 57 0.74 19.61 -0.57
CA THR A 57 0.21 19.90 0.77
C THR A 57 1.06 19.22 1.84
N PHE A 58 1.54 18.00 1.61
CA PHE A 58 2.49 17.32 2.49
C PHE A 58 3.81 18.08 2.58
N ALA A 59 4.35 18.54 1.45
CA ALA A 59 5.57 19.35 1.41
C ALA A 59 5.39 20.72 2.10
N GLU A 60 4.21 21.33 1.96
CA GLU A 60 3.86 22.59 2.61
C GLU A 60 3.67 22.42 4.12
N LEU A 61 3.01 21.36 4.57
CA LEU A 61 2.90 20.99 5.99
C LEU A 61 4.26 20.63 6.61
N TRP A 62 5.12 19.98 5.83
CA TRP A 62 6.49 19.66 6.23
C TRP A 62 7.34 20.93 6.40
N ARG A 63 7.26 21.86 5.43
CA ARG A 63 8.03 23.10 5.43
C ARG A 63 7.52 24.13 6.46
N SER A 64 6.21 24.16 6.71
CA SER A 64 5.59 25.04 7.72
C SER A 64 5.79 24.55 9.16
N GLY A 65 6.25 23.31 9.37
CA GLY A 65 6.46 22.73 10.70
C GLY A 65 5.17 22.38 11.46
N GLN A 66 4.00 22.71 10.90
CA GLN A 66 2.68 22.38 11.45
C GLN A 66 2.45 20.87 11.58
N LEU A 67 3.04 20.09 10.67
CA LEU A 67 2.97 18.63 10.72
C LEU A 67 3.52 18.09 12.05
N TRP A 68 4.70 18.57 12.44
CA TRP A 68 5.37 18.13 13.66
C TRP A 68 4.71 18.68 14.91
N LEU A 69 4.16 19.90 14.87
CA LEU A 69 3.45 20.52 16.00
C LEU A 69 2.23 19.71 16.46
N HIS A 70 1.55 19.00 15.55
CA HIS A 70 0.39 18.16 15.90
C HIS A 70 0.70 16.66 15.96
N LEU A 71 1.68 16.18 15.17
CA LEU A 71 2.09 14.78 15.20
C LEU A 71 2.84 14.41 16.48
N LEU A 72 3.79 15.23 16.95
CA LEU A 72 4.58 14.91 18.15
C LEU A 72 3.68 14.69 19.36
N PRO A 73 2.77 15.62 19.73
CA PRO A 73 1.91 15.43 20.89
C PRO A 73 1.00 14.19 20.79
N SER A 74 0.48 13.92 19.59
CA SER A 74 -0.38 12.76 19.34
C SER A 74 0.40 11.44 19.48
N LEU A 75 1.61 11.39 18.94
CA LEU A 75 2.48 10.23 19.00
C LEU A 75 3.03 10.00 20.42
N THR A 76 3.41 11.06 21.12
CA THR A 76 3.80 11.01 22.54
C THR A 76 2.65 10.46 23.39
N ARG A 77 1.42 10.91 23.18
CA ARG A 77 0.25 10.39 23.89
C ARG A 77 0.00 8.91 23.60
N LEU A 78 0.17 8.48 22.35
CA LEU A 78 0.08 7.06 21.98
C LEU A 78 1.16 6.23 22.70
N ILE A 79 2.42 6.68 22.68
CA ILE A 79 3.54 5.96 23.28
C ILE A 79 3.37 5.87 24.80
N ILE A 80 3.01 6.98 25.46
CA ILE A 80 2.79 7.01 26.90
C ILE A 80 1.60 6.13 27.28
N GLY A 81 0.48 6.22 26.52
CA GLY A 81 -0.69 5.38 26.74
C GLY A 81 -0.40 3.89 26.52
N ALA A 82 0.41 3.54 25.52
CA ALA A 82 0.83 2.17 25.25
C ALA A 82 1.86 1.63 26.27
N ALA A 83 2.67 2.51 26.88
CA ALA A 83 3.66 2.12 27.87
C ALA A 83 3.08 1.99 29.30
N LEU A 84 2.01 2.74 29.61
CA LEU A 84 1.31 2.68 30.89
C LEU A 84 0.10 1.72 30.88
N GLY A 85 -0.32 1.26 29.70
CA GLY A 85 -1.44 0.34 29.47
C GLY A 85 -1.07 -1.13 29.60
#